data_AF-A0A1G4SYU6-F1
#
_entry.id   AF-A0A1G4SYU6-F1
#
_cell.length_a   1.000
_cell.length_b   1.000
_cell.length_c   1.000
_cell.angle_alpha   90.00
_cell.angle_beta   90.00
_cell.angle_gamma   90.00
#
_symmetry.space_group_name_H-M   'P 1'
#
loop_
_entity.id
_entity.type
_entity.pdbx_description
1 polymer ?
#
loop_
_entity_poly.entity_id
_entity_poly.type
_entity_poly.pdbx_seq_one_letter_code
_entity_poly.pdbx_strand_id
1 'polypeptide(L)'
;MRKPVKIGRISLALLFILMMALLTGCGQEMMVFDPKGPIAQGQRDLIMISIVLCLIVLVPVLAMTAVIVWRYRDSKGNKAAYKPNWSHSTKLEMIWWGIPIVIIIILASVTVKYTYALEPTKPIESDQKPMVVQATSLDWKWLFTYPEQGIATVNYLQIPKGVPIKFELTSDAPMNSFWIPQLGGQMYTMSGMAMVLHLQADEVGKYFGTASNFSGQHFTDMKFDVHATSREEFDKWAAGVKKSASPLTQAGYDALAKPGRSSEQFYSSYPDNLFYNIVTKYAVGGSHGAHGGHGAISGGSGNESGGKQGAEASDSNKMEDVTAGQGHGAHSASRK
;
A
#
# COMPACT_ATOMS: atom_id res chain seq x y z
N MET A 1 -53.86 36.55 24.10
CA MET A 1 -52.39 36.68 24.23
C MET A 1 -51.78 35.34 24.64
N ARG A 2 -51.16 34.58 23.73
CA ARG A 2 -50.35 33.40 24.07
C ARG A 2 -48.89 33.68 23.71
N LYS A 3 -48.02 33.74 24.73
CA LYS A 3 -46.59 34.08 24.61
C LYS A 3 -45.86 33.01 23.77
N PRO A 4 -45.06 33.38 22.75
CA PRO A 4 -44.44 32.40 21.85
C PRO A 4 -43.07 31.90 22.35
N VAL A 5 -42.85 30.59 22.25
CA VAL A 5 -41.60 29.97 21.77
C VAL A 5 -40.29 30.33 22.52
N LYS A 6 -40.26 30.19 23.86
CA LYS A 6 -38.97 30.14 24.61
C LYS A 6 -38.46 28.72 24.88
N ILE A 7 -39.37 27.76 25.11
CA ILE A 7 -39.03 26.36 25.42
C ILE A 7 -38.38 25.63 24.23
N GLY A 8 -38.83 25.89 23.00
CA GLY A 8 -38.25 25.26 21.80
C GLY A 8 -36.80 25.69 21.50
N ARG A 9 -36.40 26.92 21.87
CA ARG A 9 -35.02 27.41 21.67
C ARG A 9 -34.06 26.80 22.69
N ILE A 10 -34.52 26.61 23.92
CA ILE A 10 -33.75 25.94 24.99
C ILE A 10 -33.63 24.45 24.69
N SER A 11 -34.71 23.80 24.24
CA SER A 11 -34.71 22.38 23.87
C SER A 11 -33.81 22.10 22.66
N LEU A 12 -33.77 22.99 21.66
CA LEU A 12 -32.90 22.84 20.50
C LEU A 12 -31.42 23.09 20.86
N ALA A 13 -31.13 24.06 21.74
CA ALA A 13 -29.79 24.29 22.25
C ALA A 13 -29.31 23.12 23.12
N LEU A 14 -30.17 22.55 23.97
CA LEU A 14 -29.88 21.35 24.75
C LEU A 14 -29.64 20.13 23.86
N LEU A 15 -30.41 19.96 22.79
CA LEU A 15 -30.20 18.89 21.81
C LEU A 15 -28.86 19.05 21.07
N PHE A 16 -28.49 20.29 20.73
CA PHE A 16 -27.21 20.57 20.07
C PHE A 16 -26.02 20.36 21.00
N ILE A 17 -26.15 20.73 22.28
CA ILE A 17 -25.14 20.48 23.32
C ILE A 17 -25.02 18.97 23.59
N LEU A 18 -26.15 18.26 23.67
CA LEU A 18 -26.17 16.80 23.81
C LEU A 18 -25.54 16.11 22.59
N MET A 19 -25.80 16.62 21.38
CA MET A 19 -25.18 16.11 20.16
C MET A 19 -23.66 16.37 20.16
N MET A 20 -23.21 17.57 20.54
CA MET A 20 -21.78 17.84 20.72
C MET A 20 -21.14 16.96 21.80
N ALA A 21 -21.84 16.69 22.90
CA ALA A 21 -21.37 15.78 23.95
C ALA A 21 -21.34 14.31 23.50
N LEU A 22 -22.25 13.89 22.61
CA LEU A 22 -22.21 12.57 21.99
C LEU A 22 -21.09 12.44 20.93
N LEU A 23 -20.63 13.57 20.36
CA LEU A 23 -19.48 13.61 19.45
C LEU A 23 -18.12 13.56 20.17
N THR A 24 -18.05 13.78 21.49
CA THR A 24 -16.79 13.64 22.24
C THR A 24 -16.44 12.18 22.57
N GLY A 25 -16.84 11.23 21.71
CA GLY A 25 -16.41 9.83 21.73
C GLY A 25 -14.93 9.69 21.37
N CYS A 26 -14.06 10.35 22.14
CA CYS A 26 -12.62 10.30 22.03
C CYS A 26 -12.17 8.96 22.64
N GLY A 27 -12.16 7.91 21.81
CA GLY A 27 -11.41 6.70 22.15
C GLY A 27 -9.94 7.07 22.29
N GLN A 28 -9.34 6.72 23.43
CA GLN A 28 -7.97 7.15 23.80
C GLN A 28 -6.87 6.58 22.90
N GLU A 29 -7.19 5.68 21.96
CA GLU A 29 -6.20 5.09 21.05
C GLU A 29 -6.68 5.09 19.60
N MET A 30 -6.72 6.27 19.00
CA MET A 30 -6.78 6.37 17.55
C MET A 30 -5.40 6.08 16.96
N MET A 31 -5.06 4.78 16.83
CA MET A 31 -3.74 4.30 16.39
C MET A 31 -3.24 4.95 15.08
N VAL A 32 -4.15 5.26 14.15
CA VAL A 32 -3.81 5.91 12.86
C VAL A 32 -3.44 7.40 13.03
N PHE A 33 -3.95 8.07 14.07
CA PHE A 33 -3.69 9.49 14.33
C PHE A 33 -2.51 9.74 15.30
N ASP A 34 -1.91 8.69 15.85
CA ASP A 34 -0.64 8.71 16.61
C ASP A 34 0.45 7.87 15.89
N PRO A 35 1.00 8.38 14.77
CA PRO A 35 1.94 7.66 13.93
C PRO A 35 3.32 7.56 14.60
N LYS A 36 3.90 6.36 14.57
CA LYS A 36 5.20 6.01 15.16
C LYS A 36 6.26 5.64 14.11
N GLY A 37 6.00 6.01 12.86
CA GLY A 37 6.92 5.84 11.74
C GLY A 37 6.74 6.93 10.67
N PRO A 38 7.72 7.09 9.77
CA PRO A 38 7.74 8.19 8.81
C PRO A 38 6.62 8.08 7.76
N ILE A 39 6.27 6.86 7.35
CA ILE A 39 5.18 6.61 6.40
C ILE A 39 3.83 6.95 7.03
N ALA A 40 3.57 6.49 8.25
CA ALA A 40 2.34 6.82 8.99
C ALA A 40 2.21 8.34 9.26
N GLN A 41 3.32 9.04 9.52
CA GLN A 41 3.31 10.50 9.68
C GLN A 41 2.83 11.20 8.41
N GLY A 42 3.38 10.83 7.25
CA GLY A 42 2.93 11.38 5.96
C GLY A 42 1.46 11.09 5.67
N GLN A 43 0.97 9.91 6.05
CA GLN A 43 -0.46 9.55 5.93
C GLN A 43 -1.35 10.38 6.85
N ARG A 44 -0.97 10.57 8.12
CA ARG A 44 -1.70 11.43 9.07
C ARG A 44 -1.79 12.85 8.53
N ASP A 45 -0.69 13.40 8.04
CA ASP A 45 -0.66 14.77 7.52
C ASP A 45 -1.61 14.93 6.32
N LEU A 46 -1.61 13.97 5.39
CA LEU A 46 -2.55 13.95 4.27
C LEU A 46 -4.02 13.88 4.73
N ILE A 47 -4.31 13.04 5.73
CA ILE A 47 -5.65 12.93 6.33
C ILE A 47 -6.05 14.27 6.97
N MET A 48 -5.17 14.89 7.76
CA MET A 48 -5.44 16.15 8.45
C MET A 48 -5.68 17.30 7.46
N ILE A 49 -4.86 17.39 6.40
CA ILE A 49 -5.05 18.37 5.31
C ILE A 49 -6.42 18.15 4.65
N SER A 50 -6.77 16.90 4.34
CA SER A 50 -8.04 16.55 3.70
C SER A 50 -9.24 16.89 4.59
N ILE A 51 -9.17 16.61 5.90
CA ILE A 51 -10.21 16.95 6.87
C ILE A 51 -10.42 18.46 6.93
N VAL A 52 -9.33 19.25 7.07
CA VAL A 52 -9.42 20.71 7.13
C VAL A 52 -10.05 21.28 5.86
N LEU A 53 -9.61 20.78 4.69
CA LEU A 53 -10.13 21.22 3.39
C LEU A 53 -11.61 20.85 3.20
N CYS A 54 -12.04 19.66 3.63
CA CYS A 54 -13.45 19.27 3.66
C CYS A 54 -14.28 20.16 4.60
N LEU A 55 -13.76 20.51 5.79
CA LEU A 55 -14.43 21.38 6.74
C LEU A 55 -14.62 22.80 6.20
N ILE A 56 -13.66 23.32 5.44
CA ILE A 56 -13.77 24.64 4.79
C ILE A 56 -14.97 24.71 3.84
N VAL A 57 -15.37 23.59 3.20
CA VAL A 57 -16.56 23.55 2.33
C VAL A 57 -17.82 23.23 3.13
N LEU A 58 -17.75 22.25 4.02
CA LEU A 58 -18.90 21.71 4.73
C LEU A 58 -19.46 22.71 5.76
N VAL A 59 -18.60 23.43 6.50
CA VAL A 59 -19.03 24.38 7.54
C VAL A 59 -19.83 25.55 6.94
N PRO A 60 -19.38 26.24 5.87
CA PRO A 60 -20.17 27.28 5.23
C PRO A 60 -21.49 26.78 4.65
N VAL A 61 -21.54 25.57 4.07
CA VAL A 61 -22.77 25.00 3.53
C VAL A 61 -23.79 24.74 4.64
N LEU A 62 -23.37 24.14 5.75
CA LEU A 62 -24.24 23.93 6.90
C LEU A 62 -24.67 25.24 7.55
N ALA A 63 -23.76 26.21 7.70
CA ALA A 63 -24.07 27.53 8.24
C ALA A 63 -25.06 28.29 7.36
N MET A 64 -24.86 28.28 6.04
CA MET A 64 -25.75 28.93 5.08
C MET A 64 -27.14 28.27 5.11
N THR A 65 -27.19 26.93 5.16
CA THR A 65 -28.45 26.19 5.29
C THR A 65 -29.18 26.57 6.58
N ALA A 66 -28.48 26.61 7.72
CA ALA A 66 -29.05 27.03 9.00
C ALA A 66 -29.56 28.48 8.96
N VAL A 67 -28.80 29.39 8.33
CA VAL A 67 -29.21 30.80 8.14
C VAL A 67 -30.45 30.89 7.26
N ILE A 68 -30.51 30.16 6.13
CA ILE A 68 -31.65 30.17 5.22
C ILE A 68 -32.91 29.66 5.95
N VAL A 69 -32.81 28.50 6.61
CA VAL A 69 -33.92 27.92 7.37
C VAL A 69 -34.37 28.88 8.47
N TRP A 70 -33.45 29.52 9.19
CA TRP A 70 -33.81 30.43 10.26
C TRP A 70 -34.41 31.75 9.76
N ARG A 71 -33.83 32.34 8.70
CA ARG A 71 -34.17 33.66 8.16
C ARG A 71 -35.44 33.65 7.31
N TYR A 72 -35.68 32.58 6.55
CA TYR A 72 -36.80 32.43 5.61
C TYR A 72 -37.90 31.49 6.12
N ARG A 73 -37.80 30.98 7.35
CA ARG A 73 -38.90 30.27 8.01
C ARG A 73 -40.18 31.11 8.00
N ASP A 74 -41.28 30.45 7.68
CA ASP A 74 -42.62 31.04 7.77
C ASP A 74 -42.98 31.31 9.24
N SER A 75 -43.06 32.59 9.59
CA SER A 75 -43.32 33.04 10.95
C SER A 75 -44.06 34.37 10.93
N LYS A 76 -44.99 34.54 11.87
CA LYS A 76 -45.82 35.75 11.98
C LYS A 76 -44.92 36.97 12.18
N GLY A 77 -44.85 37.84 11.17
CA GLY A 77 -44.06 39.08 11.17
C GLY A 77 -42.70 39.03 10.47
N ASN A 78 -42.39 37.95 9.72
CA ASN A 78 -41.14 37.88 8.96
C ASN A 78 -41.16 38.87 7.77
N LYS A 79 -40.19 39.80 7.73
CA LYS A 79 -40.01 40.78 6.64
C LYS A 79 -38.99 40.30 5.59
N ALA A 80 -38.76 38.99 5.46
CA ALA A 80 -37.87 38.44 4.45
C ALA A 80 -38.39 38.76 3.04
N ALA A 81 -37.49 39.10 2.12
CA ALA A 81 -37.85 39.28 0.72
C ALA A 81 -38.23 37.93 0.11
N TYR A 82 -39.51 37.76 -0.25
CA TYR A 82 -40.03 36.57 -0.91
C TYR A 82 -39.99 36.76 -2.43
N LYS A 83 -39.13 36.00 -3.11
CA LYS A 83 -38.94 36.07 -4.57
C LYS A 83 -39.10 34.68 -5.20
N PRO A 84 -40.34 34.23 -5.49
CA PRO A 84 -40.61 32.87 -5.97
C PRO A 84 -40.12 32.60 -7.41
N ASN A 85 -40.01 33.64 -8.25
CA ASN A 85 -39.68 33.50 -9.67
C ASN A 85 -38.19 33.71 -9.98
N TRP A 86 -37.33 33.85 -8.96
CA TRP A 86 -35.90 34.05 -9.17
C TRP A 86 -35.20 32.69 -9.16
N SER A 87 -34.84 32.22 -10.34
CA SER A 87 -34.31 30.86 -10.56
C SER A 87 -32.88 30.82 -11.10
N HIS A 88 -32.36 31.95 -11.60
CA HIS A 88 -31.04 31.98 -12.23
C HIS A 88 -30.20 33.17 -11.77
N SER A 89 -28.96 32.87 -11.42
CA SER A 89 -27.92 33.87 -11.19
C SER A 89 -26.58 33.30 -11.59
N THR A 90 -26.11 33.69 -12.77
CA THR A 90 -24.82 33.27 -13.32
C THR A 90 -23.65 33.56 -12.38
N LYS A 91 -23.75 34.62 -11.55
CA LYS A 91 -22.75 34.96 -10.53
C LYS A 91 -22.68 33.92 -9.41
N LEU A 92 -23.81 33.43 -8.91
CA LEU A 92 -23.84 32.40 -7.87
C LEU A 92 -23.45 31.03 -8.40
N GLU A 93 -23.87 30.73 -9.62
CA GLU A 93 -23.50 29.48 -10.30
C GLU A 93 -21.98 29.38 -10.48
N MET A 94 -21.33 30.45 -10.94
CA MET A 94 -19.88 30.50 -11.08
C MET A 94 -19.15 30.31 -9.74
N ILE A 95 -19.67 30.89 -8.64
CA ILE A 95 -19.06 30.74 -7.31
C ILE A 95 -19.18 29.30 -6.81
N TRP A 96 -20.37 28.69 -6.91
CA TRP A 96 -20.59 27.33 -6.43
C TRP A 96 -19.83 26.30 -7.28
N TRP A 97 -19.64 26.51 -8.58
CA TRP A 97 -18.78 25.64 -9.39
C TRP A 97 -17.29 25.91 -9.20
N GLY A 98 -16.89 27.19 -9.14
CA GLY A 98 -15.49 27.58 -9.08
C GLY A 98 -14.78 27.15 -7.81
N ILE A 99 -15.41 27.34 -6.63
CA ILE A 99 -14.79 27.01 -5.34
C ILE A 99 -14.44 25.50 -5.24
N PRO A 100 -15.37 24.55 -5.48
CA PRO A 100 -15.07 23.12 -5.47
C PRO A 100 -13.99 22.72 -6.49
N ILE A 101 -14.01 23.28 -7.71
CA ILE A 101 -13.00 22.95 -8.73
C ILE A 101 -11.60 23.33 -8.25
N VAL A 102 -11.42 24.55 -7.72
CA VAL A 102 -10.12 25.01 -7.20
C VAL A 102 -9.64 24.13 -6.05
N ILE A 103 -10.55 23.77 -5.15
CA ILE A 103 -10.26 22.91 -4.00
C ILE A 103 -9.80 21.51 -4.45
N ILE A 104 -10.49 20.92 -5.44
CA ILE A 104 -10.11 19.61 -6.00
C ILE A 104 -8.75 19.67 -6.69
N ILE A 105 -8.42 20.75 -7.40
CA ILE A 105 -7.09 20.92 -8.03
C ILE A 105 -5.97 20.94 -6.98
N ILE A 106 -6.18 21.65 -5.87
CA ILE A 106 -5.21 21.70 -4.76
C ILE A 106 -5.05 20.30 -4.13
N LEU A 107 -6.17 19.65 -3.82
CA LEU A 107 -6.16 18.31 -3.22
C LEU A 107 -5.50 17.28 -4.15
N ALA A 108 -5.80 17.31 -5.45
CA ALA A 108 -5.21 16.41 -6.43
C ALA A 108 -3.68 16.59 -6.51
N SER A 109 -3.20 17.83 -6.52
CA SER A 109 -1.77 18.14 -6.56
C SER A 109 -1.04 17.59 -5.32
N VAL A 110 -1.62 17.80 -4.14
CA VAL A 110 -1.08 17.27 -2.87
C VAL A 110 -1.12 15.74 -2.87
N THR A 111 -2.24 15.15 -3.29
CA THR A 111 -2.43 13.69 -3.33
C THR A 111 -1.38 13.03 -4.22
N VAL A 112 -1.17 13.54 -5.45
CA VAL A 112 -0.16 12.99 -6.37
C VAL A 112 1.23 13.02 -5.74
N LYS A 113 1.62 14.14 -5.11
CA LYS A 113 2.92 14.25 -4.43
C LYS A 113 3.08 13.19 -3.33
N TYR A 114 2.08 13.00 -2.49
CA TYR A 114 2.12 11.99 -1.42
C TYR A 114 2.06 10.56 -1.96
N THR A 115 1.33 10.30 -3.04
CA THR A 115 1.29 8.98 -3.69
C THR A 115 2.67 8.53 -4.17
N TYR A 116 3.44 9.42 -4.81
CA TYR A 116 4.80 9.10 -5.24
C TYR A 116 5.80 9.10 -4.09
N ALA A 117 5.61 9.93 -3.07
CA ALA A 117 6.51 9.98 -1.91
C ALA A 117 6.37 8.76 -0.99
N LEU A 118 5.15 8.23 -0.86
CA LEU A 118 4.80 7.12 0.03
C LEU A 118 4.60 5.80 -0.74
N GLU A 119 5.22 5.68 -1.91
CA GLU A 119 5.15 4.44 -2.70
C GLU A 119 5.77 3.28 -1.89
N PRO A 120 5.03 2.18 -1.65
CA PRO A 120 5.49 1.09 -0.77
C PRO A 120 6.79 0.40 -1.20
N THR A 121 7.08 0.39 -2.50
CA THR A 121 8.27 -0.23 -3.11
C THR A 121 9.51 0.64 -2.97
N LYS A 122 9.35 1.93 -2.67
CA LYS A 122 10.46 2.88 -2.55
C LYS A 122 11.16 2.68 -1.20
N PRO A 123 12.49 2.48 -1.18
CA PRO A 123 13.24 2.42 0.06
C PRO A 123 13.13 3.74 0.85
N ILE A 124 13.05 3.63 2.17
CA ILE A 124 13.12 4.78 3.06
C ILE A 124 14.57 5.26 3.09
N GLU A 125 14.78 6.56 2.86
CA GLU A 125 16.09 7.17 2.95
C GLU A 125 16.56 7.17 4.42
N SER A 126 17.63 6.44 4.69
CA SER A 126 18.25 6.33 6.02
C SER A 126 19.72 5.98 5.86
N ASP A 127 20.54 6.38 6.83
CA ASP A 127 21.96 6.02 6.90
C ASP A 127 22.19 4.54 7.24
N GLN A 128 21.12 3.82 7.62
CA GLN A 128 21.18 2.41 7.99
C GLN A 128 20.79 1.51 6.82
N LYS A 129 21.48 0.37 6.68
CA LYS A 129 21.13 -0.66 5.70
C LYS A 129 19.72 -1.21 6.01
N PRO A 130 18.82 -1.29 5.02
CA PRO A 130 17.50 -1.88 5.23
C PRO A 130 17.58 -3.35 5.65
N MET A 131 16.84 -3.71 6.69
CA MET A 131 16.67 -5.11 7.12
C MET A 131 15.55 -5.76 6.30
N VAL A 132 15.76 -6.99 5.86
CA VAL A 132 14.73 -7.75 5.13
C VAL A 132 13.98 -8.65 6.10
N VAL A 133 12.65 -8.57 6.09
CA VAL A 133 11.75 -9.49 6.79
C VAL A 133 10.76 -10.02 5.78
N GLN A 134 10.58 -11.33 5.71
CA GLN A 134 9.59 -11.91 4.81
C GLN A 134 8.37 -12.30 5.64
N ALA A 135 7.19 -11.81 5.27
CA ALA A 135 5.95 -12.15 5.92
C ALA A 135 5.07 -12.97 4.98
N THR A 136 4.71 -14.16 5.45
CA THR A 136 3.79 -15.06 4.76
C THR A 136 2.49 -15.10 5.53
N SER A 137 1.38 -14.77 4.88
CA SER A 137 0.05 -15.05 5.42
C SER A 137 -0.29 -16.53 5.21
N LEU A 138 -0.55 -17.22 6.31
CA LEU A 138 -1.11 -18.58 6.34
C LEU A 138 -2.59 -18.50 6.72
N ASP A 139 -3.30 -19.62 6.71
CA ASP A 139 -4.68 -19.68 7.19
C ASP A 139 -4.75 -19.35 8.69
N TRP A 140 -5.16 -18.11 8.94
CA TRP A 140 -5.35 -17.47 10.24
C TRP A 140 -4.11 -17.29 11.12
N LYS A 141 -2.92 -17.23 10.50
CA LYS A 141 -1.62 -17.03 11.17
C LYS A 141 -0.70 -16.18 10.30
N TRP A 142 0.22 -15.47 10.94
CA TRP A 142 1.31 -14.77 10.26
C TRP A 142 2.62 -15.46 10.55
N LEU A 143 3.34 -15.87 9.51
CA LEU A 143 4.70 -16.39 9.60
C LEU A 143 5.68 -15.29 9.16
N PHE A 144 6.61 -14.96 10.03
CA PHE A 144 7.70 -14.02 9.74
C PHE A 144 9.02 -14.77 9.67
N THR A 145 9.78 -14.59 8.60
CA THR A 145 11.14 -15.13 8.46
C THR A 145 12.14 -13.99 8.38
N TYR A 146 13.29 -14.20 9.00
CA TYR A 146 14.39 -13.24 9.06
C TYR A 146 15.60 -13.85 8.34
N PRO A 147 15.82 -13.56 7.05
CA PRO A 147 16.90 -14.17 6.26
C PRO A 147 18.30 -13.93 6.81
N GLU A 148 18.58 -12.73 7.34
CA GLU A 148 19.91 -12.40 7.86
C GLU A 148 20.22 -13.12 9.19
N GLN A 149 19.21 -13.34 10.04
CA GLN A 149 19.34 -14.01 11.34
C GLN A 149 19.08 -15.52 11.25
N GLY A 150 18.43 -15.97 10.17
CA GLY A 150 18.01 -17.36 9.95
C GLY A 150 17.04 -17.87 11.02
N ILE A 151 16.11 -17.03 11.49
CA ILE A 151 15.06 -17.40 12.47
C ILE A 151 13.68 -17.18 11.87
N ALA A 152 12.67 -17.84 12.44
CA ALA A 152 11.28 -17.62 12.06
C ALA A 152 10.39 -17.48 13.29
N THR A 153 9.31 -16.71 13.17
CA THR A 153 8.33 -16.47 14.23
C THR A 153 6.92 -16.52 13.69
N VAL A 154 5.97 -16.93 14.54
CA VAL A 154 4.54 -16.97 14.22
C VAL A 154 3.82 -15.98 15.11
N ASN A 155 2.98 -15.12 14.53
CA ASN A 155 2.17 -14.10 15.21
C ASN A 155 2.96 -13.12 16.11
N TYR A 156 4.29 -13.06 15.96
CA TYR A 156 5.16 -12.15 16.69
C TYR A 156 6.23 -11.59 15.74
N LEU A 157 6.41 -10.27 15.75
CA LEU A 157 7.40 -9.57 14.94
C LEU A 157 8.23 -8.67 15.87
N GLN A 158 9.55 -8.73 15.77
CA GLN A 158 10.41 -7.79 16.51
C GLN A 158 11.34 -7.11 15.53
N ILE A 159 11.44 -5.78 15.63
CA ILE A 159 12.21 -4.95 14.72
C ILE A 159 13.04 -3.94 15.50
N PRO A 160 14.24 -3.58 15.02
CA PRO A 160 15.01 -2.50 15.63
C PRO A 160 14.40 -1.13 15.29
N LYS A 161 14.34 -0.23 16.27
CA LYS A 161 13.98 1.18 16.08
C LYS A 161 14.99 1.87 15.16
N GLY A 162 14.50 2.75 14.29
CA GLY A 162 15.31 3.63 13.44
C GLY A 162 15.97 2.94 12.25
N VAL A 163 15.61 1.69 11.97
CA VAL A 163 16.12 0.93 10.82
C VAL A 163 14.97 0.74 9.81
N PRO A 164 15.17 1.08 8.52
CA PRO A 164 14.22 0.73 7.49
C PRO A 164 14.06 -0.78 7.37
N ILE A 165 12.82 -1.26 7.35
CA ILE A 165 12.49 -2.67 7.17
C ILE A 165 11.84 -2.83 5.80
N LYS A 166 12.46 -3.64 4.94
CA LYS A 166 11.88 -4.12 3.69
C LYS A 166 11.09 -5.40 3.99
N PHE A 167 9.78 -5.28 4.00
CA PHE A 167 8.89 -6.43 4.06
C PHE A 167 8.70 -7.04 2.67
N GLU A 168 8.99 -8.33 2.55
CA GLU A 168 8.62 -9.15 1.39
C GLU A 168 7.39 -9.97 1.77
N LEU A 169 6.28 -9.72 1.07
CA LEU A 169 4.97 -10.18 1.49
C LEU A 169 4.43 -11.19 0.48
N THR A 170 3.96 -12.34 0.96
CA THR A 170 3.29 -13.36 0.13
C THR A 170 2.21 -14.08 0.93
N SER A 171 1.42 -14.92 0.25
CA SER A 171 0.38 -15.73 0.89
C SER A 171 0.47 -17.20 0.50
N ASP A 172 0.45 -18.09 1.49
CA ASP A 172 0.23 -19.54 1.29
C ASP A 172 -1.23 -19.94 1.62
N ALA A 173 -2.13 -18.95 1.60
CA ALA A 173 -3.53 -19.04 1.95
C ALA A 173 -4.32 -18.02 1.08
N PRO A 174 -5.66 -17.88 1.22
CA PRO A 174 -6.40 -16.83 0.50
C PRO A 174 -5.80 -15.44 0.69
N MET A 175 -6.02 -14.57 -0.30
CA MET A 175 -5.49 -13.19 -0.29
C MET A 175 -5.77 -12.48 1.04
N ASN A 176 -4.75 -11.86 1.61
CA ASN A 176 -4.87 -11.11 2.85
C ASN A 176 -4.27 -9.70 2.71
N SER A 177 -4.27 -8.91 3.78
CA SER A 177 -3.72 -7.56 3.82
C SER A 177 -2.95 -7.40 5.12
N PHE A 178 -1.63 -7.24 4.99
CA PHE A 178 -0.73 -7.00 6.12
C PHE A 178 -0.84 -5.54 6.55
N TRP A 179 -1.16 -5.29 7.82
CA TRP A 179 -1.31 -3.94 8.34
C TRP A 179 -0.78 -3.76 9.76
N ILE A 180 0.04 -2.72 9.94
CA ILE A 180 0.50 -2.22 11.24
C ILE A 180 0.09 -0.73 11.32
N PRO A 181 -1.06 -0.40 11.92
CA PRO A 181 -1.68 0.93 11.82
C PRO A 181 -0.78 2.11 12.23
N GLN A 182 0.07 1.91 13.25
CA GLN A 182 0.94 2.97 13.77
C GLN A 182 2.20 3.19 12.94
N LEU A 183 2.59 2.23 12.09
CA LEU A 183 3.84 2.30 11.31
C LEU A 183 3.61 2.74 9.86
N GLY A 184 2.46 2.39 9.27
CA GLY A 184 2.10 2.90 7.94
C GLY A 184 0.90 2.22 7.29
N GLY A 185 0.91 2.28 5.95
CA GLY A 185 -0.14 1.70 5.11
C GLY A 185 -0.18 0.19 5.14
N GLN A 186 -1.30 -0.35 4.70
CA GLN A 186 -1.48 -1.78 4.49
C GLN A 186 -1.00 -2.20 3.10
N MET A 187 -0.58 -3.46 2.96
CA MET A 187 -0.24 -4.05 1.67
C MET A 187 -0.83 -5.46 1.55
N TYR A 188 -1.37 -5.77 0.37
CA TYR A 188 -1.95 -7.08 0.11
C TYR A 188 -0.88 -8.16 0.04
N THR A 189 -1.24 -9.34 0.55
CA THR A 189 -0.48 -10.56 0.43
C THR A 189 -1.24 -11.49 -0.52
N MET A 190 -0.57 -11.93 -1.58
CA MET A 190 -1.18 -12.70 -2.66
C MET A 190 -0.40 -13.99 -2.88
N SER A 191 -1.12 -15.08 -3.10
CA SER A 191 -0.52 -16.34 -3.50
C SER A 191 0.04 -16.23 -4.92
N GLY A 192 1.26 -16.72 -5.13
CA GLY A 192 1.92 -16.65 -6.44
C GLY A 192 2.69 -15.35 -6.72
N MET A 193 2.71 -14.40 -5.78
CA MET A 193 3.39 -13.11 -5.95
C MET A 193 4.11 -12.67 -4.67
N ALA A 194 5.23 -11.97 -4.84
CA ALA A 194 5.93 -11.30 -3.74
C ALA A 194 5.73 -9.79 -3.86
N MET A 195 5.04 -9.20 -2.88
CA MET A 195 4.86 -7.76 -2.77
C MET A 195 5.94 -7.17 -1.87
N VAL A 196 6.28 -5.90 -2.06
CA VAL A 196 7.27 -5.21 -1.24
C VAL A 196 6.63 -4.03 -0.52
N LEU A 197 6.91 -3.91 0.77
CA LEU A 197 6.48 -2.80 1.60
C LEU A 197 7.65 -2.34 2.48
N HIS A 198 7.98 -1.05 2.44
CA HIS A 198 8.96 -0.46 3.35
C HIS A 198 8.27 0.22 4.53
N LEU A 199 8.67 -0.13 5.75
CA LEU A 199 8.22 0.52 6.98
C LEU A 199 9.41 0.77 7.91
N GLN A 200 9.22 1.67 8.88
CA GLN A 200 10.20 1.96 9.92
C GLN A 200 9.47 2.33 11.20
N ALA A 201 10.01 1.94 12.34
CA ALA A 201 9.57 2.39 13.66
C ALA A 201 10.55 3.42 14.23
N ASP A 202 10.05 4.61 14.59
CA ASP A 202 10.86 5.70 15.14
C ASP A 202 10.90 5.69 16.67
N GLU A 203 9.98 4.99 17.32
CA GLU A 203 9.89 4.85 18.76
C GLU A 203 10.03 3.38 19.21
N VAL A 204 10.53 3.17 20.42
CA VAL A 204 10.54 1.86 21.07
C VAL A 204 9.15 1.65 21.65
N GLY A 205 8.56 0.49 21.43
CA GLY A 205 7.20 0.23 21.87
C GLY A 205 6.63 -1.07 21.35
N LYS A 206 5.40 -1.36 21.80
CA LYS A 206 4.59 -2.45 21.27
C LYS A 206 3.56 -1.84 20.33
N TYR A 207 3.48 -2.38 19.13
CA TYR A 207 2.53 -1.98 18.10
C TYR A 207 1.65 -3.17 17.75
N PHE A 208 0.41 -2.86 17.44
CA PHE A 208 -0.58 -3.84 17.04
C PHE A 208 -0.50 -4.11 15.55
N GLY A 209 -0.45 -5.39 15.15
CA GLY A 209 -0.53 -5.85 13.78
C GLY A 209 -1.79 -6.68 13.53
N THR A 210 -2.42 -6.51 12.38
CA THR A 210 -3.61 -7.28 12.00
C THR A 210 -3.67 -7.56 10.51
N ALA A 211 -4.44 -8.59 10.18
CA ALA A 211 -5.00 -8.77 8.85
C ALA A 211 -6.17 -7.79 8.63
N SER A 212 -6.25 -7.15 7.46
CA SER A 212 -7.36 -6.25 7.10
C SER A 212 -8.32 -6.82 6.06
N ASN A 213 -7.98 -7.93 5.40
CA ASN A 213 -8.82 -8.57 4.39
C ASN A 213 -9.46 -9.85 4.93
N PHE A 214 -10.77 -9.98 4.77
CA PHE A 214 -11.51 -11.16 5.21
C PHE A 214 -10.96 -12.44 4.56
N SER A 215 -10.48 -13.37 5.40
CA SER A 215 -9.89 -14.64 4.99
C SER A 215 -10.62 -15.87 5.57
N GLY A 216 -11.85 -15.70 6.07
CA GLY A 216 -12.69 -16.80 6.55
C GLY A 216 -12.97 -16.77 8.07
N GLN A 217 -13.25 -17.95 8.63
CA GLN A 217 -13.87 -18.11 9.96
C GLN A 217 -13.07 -17.51 11.12
N HIS A 218 -11.75 -17.67 11.14
CA HIS A 218 -10.88 -17.15 12.21
C HIS A 218 -10.13 -15.88 11.80
N PHE A 219 -10.65 -15.11 10.83
CA PHE A 219 -10.05 -13.85 10.39
C PHE A 219 -9.81 -12.87 11.56
N THR A 220 -10.72 -12.79 12.53
CA THR A 220 -10.59 -11.88 13.68
C THR A 220 -9.40 -12.20 14.59
N ASP A 221 -8.89 -13.42 14.51
CA ASP A 221 -7.78 -13.92 15.32
C ASP A 221 -6.42 -13.72 14.62
N MET A 222 -6.42 -13.20 13.38
CA MET A 222 -5.21 -12.87 12.61
C MET A 222 -4.55 -11.59 13.08
N LYS A 223 -4.17 -11.60 14.36
CA LYS A 223 -3.48 -10.52 15.05
C LYS A 223 -2.06 -10.96 15.35
N PHE A 224 -1.14 -10.03 15.30
CA PHE A 224 0.25 -10.26 15.66
C PHE A 224 0.80 -9.06 16.41
N ASP A 225 1.66 -9.32 17.38
CA ASP A 225 2.30 -8.25 18.15
C ASP A 225 3.62 -7.86 17.49
N VAL A 226 3.85 -6.56 17.38
CA VAL A 226 5.06 -5.98 16.81
C VAL A 226 5.81 -5.27 17.92
N HIS A 227 7.03 -5.69 18.23
CA HIS A 227 7.88 -5.04 19.21
C HIS A 227 9.00 -4.27 18.50
N ALA A 228 9.01 -2.95 18.62
CA ALA A 228 10.17 -2.15 18.24
C ALA A 228 11.09 -1.97 19.44
N THR A 229 12.31 -2.47 19.34
CA THR A 229 13.31 -2.43 20.42
C THR A 229 14.57 -1.69 20.00
N SER A 230 15.49 -1.46 20.94
CA SER A 230 16.85 -1.06 20.57
C SER A 230 17.53 -2.14 19.72
N ARG A 231 18.61 -1.77 19.01
CA ARG A 231 19.35 -2.72 18.16
C ARG A 231 20.01 -3.81 19.01
N GLU A 232 20.53 -3.42 20.16
CA GLU A 232 21.16 -4.31 21.13
C GLU A 232 20.17 -5.34 21.68
N GLU A 233 18.94 -4.91 22.01
CA GLU A 233 17.88 -5.80 22.46
C GLU A 233 17.38 -6.72 21.35
N PHE A 234 17.28 -6.21 20.12
CA PHE A 234 16.92 -7.02 18.95
C PHE A 234 17.96 -8.13 18.73
N ASP A 235 19.25 -7.78 18.71
CA ASP A 235 20.33 -8.75 18.49
C ASP A 235 20.37 -9.80 19.61
N LYS A 236 20.16 -9.37 20.87
CA LYS A 236 20.05 -10.28 22.02
C LYS A 236 18.85 -11.22 21.90
N TRP A 237 17.70 -10.70 21.49
CA TRP A 237 16.49 -11.49 21.28
C TRP A 237 16.69 -12.52 20.15
N ALA A 238 17.21 -12.09 19.00
CA ALA A 238 17.44 -12.95 17.84
C ALA A 238 18.42 -14.07 18.19
N ALA A 239 19.52 -13.76 18.88
CA ALA A 239 20.47 -14.76 19.38
C ALA A 239 19.83 -15.71 20.41
N GLY A 240 18.93 -15.20 21.26
CA GLY A 240 18.15 -15.99 22.20
C GLY A 240 17.27 -17.01 21.49
N VAL A 241 16.45 -16.57 20.54
CA VAL A 241 15.60 -17.44 19.70
C VAL A 241 16.45 -18.49 18.98
N LYS A 242 17.57 -18.07 18.38
CA LYS A 242 18.49 -18.96 17.67
C LYS A 242 19.01 -20.11 18.55
N LYS A 243 19.18 -19.86 19.85
CA LYS A 243 19.74 -20.83 20.81
C LYS A 243 18.68 -21.70 21.50
N SER A 244 17.52 -21.14 21.81
CA SER A 244 16.52 -21.82 22.67
C SER A 244 15.35 -22.44 21.90
N ALA A 245 15.04 -21.96 20.70
CA ALA A 245 13.88 -22.43 19.95
C ALA A 245 14.19 -23.71 19.15
N SER A 246 13.16 -24.53 18.93
CA SER A 246 13.24 -25.68 18.03
C SER A 246 13.31 -25.23 16.57
N PRO A 247 13.96 -26.00 15.67
CA PRO A 247 13.96 -25.68 14.25
C PRO A 247 12.58 -25.93 13.61
N LEU A 248 12.16 -25.07 12.68
CA LEU A 248 11.00 -25.32 11.83
C LEU A 248 11.42 -26.30 10.72
N THR A 249 10.94 -27.53 10.80
CA THR A 249 11.13 -28.55 9.76
C THR A 249 10.09 -28.39 8.66
N GLN A 250 10.31 -29.02 7.50
CA GLN A 250 9.30 -29.03 6.42
C GLN A 250 7.97 -29.60 6.89
N ALA A 251 7.99 -30.72 7.61
CA ALA A 251 6.78 -31.31 8.20
C ALA A 251 6.12 -30.38 9.23
N GLY A 252 6.93 -29.60 9.98
CA GLY A 252 6.44 -28.57 10.89
C GLY A 252 5.76 -27.43 10.14
N TYR A 253 6.32 -26.99 9.02
CA TYR A 253 5.71 -26.00 8.14
C TYR A 253 4.38 -26.52 7.55
N ASP A 254 4.34 -27.74 7.04
CA ASP A 254 3.13 -28.33 6.46
C ASP A 254 2.02 -28.48 7.52
N ALA A 255 2.39 -28.75 8.78
CA ALA A 255 1.46 -28.73 9.90
C ALA A 255 0.99 -27.30 10.25
N LEU A 256 1.88 -26.31 10.19
CA LEU A 256 1.56 -24.90 10.43
C LEU A 256 0.68 -24.31 9.32
N ALA A 257 0.86 -24.73 8.08
CA ALA A 257 0.09 -24.28 6.92
C ALA A 257 -1.36 -24.79 6.94
N LYS A 258 -1.67 -25.85 7.70
CA LYS A 258 -3.06 -26.30 7.87
C LYS A 258 -3.90 -25.24 8.57
N PRO A 259 -5.19 -25.08 8.18
CA PRO A 259 -6.08 -24.11 8.79
C PRO A 259 -6.18 -24.29 10.31
N GLY A 260 -6.01 -23.21 11.06
CA GLY A 260 -6.16 -23.22 12.50
C GLY A 260 -5.68 -21.95 13.18
N ARG A 261 -5.88 -21.86 14.50
CA ARG A 261 -5.32 -20.78 15.32
C ARG A 261 -3.94 -21.18 15.83
N SER A 262 -3.06 -20.20 16.01
CA SER A 262 -1.76 -20.41 16.67
C SER A 262 -1.50 -19.30 17.67
N SER A 263 -0.91 -19.66 18.81
CA SER A 263 -0.24 -18.69 19.67
C SER A 263 1.06 -18.22 19.03
N GLU A 264 1.74 -17.29 19.69
CA GLU A 264 3.12 -16.95 19.36
C GLU A 264 4.01 -18.19 19.42
N GLN A 265 4.84 -18.37 18.38
CA GLN A 265 5.82 -19.44 18.31
C GLN A 265 7.13 -18.89 17.73
N PHE A 266 8.24 -19.47 18.18
CA PHE A 266 9.58 -19.08 17.78
C PHE A 266 10.32 -20.30 17.24
N TYR A 267 11.10 -20.10 16.19
CA TYR A 267 11.88 -21.14 15.54
C TYR A 267 13.32 -20.68 15.29
N SER A 268 14.28 -21.53 15.63
CA SER A 268 15.72 -21.24 15.49
C SER A 268 16.22 -21.38 14.05
N SER A 269 15.49 -22.06 13.19
CA SER A 269 15.76 -22.16 11.75
C SER A 269 14.46 -22.45 11.02
N TYR A 270 14.48 -22.35 9.70
CA TYR A 270 13.39 -22.73 8.81
C TYR A 270 13.96 -23.36 7.53
N PRO A 271 13.14 -24.05 6.72
CA PRO A 271 13.62 -24.70 5.50
C PRO A 271 14.25 -23.70 4.53
N ASP A 272 15.33 -24.12 3.85
CA ASP A 272 16.00 -23.28 2.87
C ASP A 272 15.05 -22.87 1.75
N ASN A 273 15.14 -21.61 1.32
CA ASN A 273 14.31 -21.02 0.26
C ASN A 273 12.79 -21.13 0.52
N LEU A 274 12.34 -21.25 1.78
CA LEU A 274 10.92 -21.39 2.12
C LEU A 274 10.04 -20.34 1.43
N PHE A 275 10.40 -19.06 1.52
CA PHE A 275 9.62 -17.98 0.90
C PHE A 275 9.52 -18.12 -0.62
N TYR A 276 10.63 -18.43 -1.29
CA TYR A 276 10.65 -18.65 -2.74
C TYR A 276 9.76 -19.85 -3.14
N ASN A 277 9.83 -20.94 -2.37
CA ASN A 277 9.00 -22.12 -2.60
C ASN A 277 7.51 -21.80 -2.43
N ILE A 278 7.13 -20.98 -1.45
CA ILE A 278 5.74 -20.54 -1.24
C ILE A 278 5.25 -19.68 -2.41
N VAL A 279 6.06 -18.71 -2.86
CA VAL A 279 5.73 -17.85 -4.01
C VAL A 279 5.55 -18.69 -5.28
N THR A 280 6.44 -19.66 -5.53
CA THR A 280 6.41 -20.47 -6.76
C THR A 280 5.42 -21.62 -6.73
N LYS A 281 4.97 -22.06 -5.55
CA LYS A 281 3.95 -23.12 -5.37
C LYS A 281 2.69 -22.90 -6.22
N TYR A 282 2.30 -21.64 -6.41
CA TYR A 282 1.10 -21.25 -7.16
C TYR A 282 1.38 -20.77 -8.59
N ALA A 283 2.65 -20.62 -8.98
CA ALA A 283 3.03 -20.11 -10.30
C ALA A 283 2.87 -21.16 -11.43
N VAL A 284 2.83 -22.46 -11.11
CA VAL A 284 2.84 -23.57 -12.08
C VAL A 284 1.47 -23.85 -12.74
N GLY A 285 0.49 -22.94 -12.56
CA GLY A 285 -0.84 -23.05 -13.21
C GLY A 285 -0.91 -22.61 -14.68
N GLY A 286 0.17 -22.07 -15.24
CA GLY A 286 0.24 -21.57 -16.62
C GLY A 286 0.56 -22.62 -17.70
N SER A 287 0.37 -23.92 -17.44
CA SER A 287 0.54 -24.97 -18.46
C SER A 287 -0.67 -25.01 -19.40
N HIS A 288 -0.76 -24.02 -20.30
CA HIS A 288 -1.45 -24.23 -21.57
C HIS A 288 -0.73 -25.33 -22.35
N GLY A 289 -1.49 -26.34 -22.81
CA GLY A 289 -0.97 -27.45 -23.59
C GLY A 289 -0.13 -26.98 -24.77
N ALA A 290 1.16 -27.29 -24.74
CA ALA A 290 2.02 -27.32 -25.91
C ALA A 290 2.27 -28.78 -26.25
N HIS A 291 1.66 -29.21 -27.35
CA HIS A 291 2.03 -30.44 -28.05
C HIS A 291 3.55 -30.49 -28.24
N GLY A 292 4.16 -31.53 -27.71
CA GLY A 292 5.57 -31.84 -27.89
C GLY A 292 5.77 -33.33 -27.71
N GLY A 293 5.09 -34.12 -28.55
CA GLY A 293 5.32 -35.55 -28.61
C GLY A 293 6.76 -35.82 -29.04
N HIS A 294 7.54 -36.38 -28.13
CA HIS A 294 8.69 -37.18 -28.52
C HIS A 294 8.61 -38.50 -27.75
N GLY A 295 8.08 -39.48 -28.45
CA GLY A 295 8.22 -40.88 -28.09
C GLY A 295 9.69 -41.25 -28.07
N ALA A 296 10.05 -42.05 -27.08
CA ALA A 296 11.26 -42.85 -27.08
C ALA A 296 11.28 -43.73 -28.33
N ILE A 297 12.43 -43.82 -29.01
CA ILE A 297 12.89 -45.04 -29.69
C ILE A 297 14.43 -45.03 -29.69
N SER A 298 14.93 -46.23 -29.39
CA SER A 298 16.28 -46.77 -29.33
C SER A 298 17.22 -46.45 -30.49
N GLY A 299 18.52 -46.50 -30.20
CA GLY A 299 19.60 -46.33 -31.16
C GLY A 299 19.90 -47.52 -32.08
N GLY A 300 20.91 -47.33 -32.92
CA GLY A 300 21.63 -48.39 -33.62
C GLY A 300 21.81 -48.18 -35.13
N SER A 301 23.04 -47.81 -35.51
CA SER A 301 23.79 -48.20 -36.72
C SER A 301 23.29 -47.84 -38.13
N GLY A 302 24.19 -47.25 -38.93
CA GLY A 302 24.07 -47.13 -40.39
C GLY A 302 25.24 -46.36 -41.00
N ASN A 303 26.08 -47.07 -41.75
CA ASN A 303 27.35 -46.66 -42.36
C ASN A 303 27.18 -46.16 -43.82
N GLU A 304 28.25 -45.56 -44.38
CA GLU A 304 28.54 -45.33 -45.82
C GLU A 304 27.75 -44.23 -46.57
N SER A 305 28.24 -43.53 -47.60
CA SER A 305 29.58 -43.27 -48.18
C SER A 305 29.40 -42.27 -49.35
N GLY A 306 30.44 -41.48 -49.67
CA GLY A 306 30.82 -41.12 -51.05
C GLY A 306 30.18 -39.90 -51.76
N GLY A 307 31.03 -38.96 -52.22
CA GLY A 307 30.73 -38.11 -53.39
C GLY A 307 31.41 -36.73 -53.44
N LYS A 308 32.53 -36.61 -54.17
CA LYS A 308 33.26 -35.37 -54.57
C LYS A 308 32.36 -34.48 -55.50
N GLN A 309 32.60 -33.20 -55.84
CA GLN A 309 33.82 -32.56 -56.39
C GLN A 309 33.50 -31.09 -56.84
N GLY A 310 34.53 -30.22 -56.90
CA GLY A 310 34.61 -28.96 -57.70
C GLY A 310 34.55 -27.65 -56.90
N ALA A 311 35.65 -26.94 -56.57
CA ALA A 311 36.52 -26.04 -57.40
C ALA A 311 35.75 -24.76 -57.86
N GLU A 312 36.15 -23.50 -57.70
CA GLU A 312 37.44 -22.73 -57.68
C GLU A 312 37.27 -21.49 -56.74
N ALA A 313 38.22 -21.01 -55.91
CA ALA A 313 39.35 -20.08 -56.17
C ALA A 313 38.97 -18.92 -57.12
N SER A 314 39.28 -17.62 -56.96
CA SER A 314 40.28 -16.80 -56.25
C SER A 314 39.92 -15.34 -56.67
N ASP A 315 39.81 -14.33 -55.81
CA ASP A 315 40.85 -13.53 -55.14
C ASP A 315 40.83 -12.06 -55.62
N SER A 316 41.00 -11.18 -54.64
CA SER A 316 41.47 -9.79 -54.60
C SER A 316 41.43 -8.85 -55.82
N ASN A 317 40.87 -7.66 -55.62
CA ASN A 317 41.53 -6.33 -55.65
C ASN A 317 40.46 -5.24 -55.72
N LYS A 318 40.63 -3.96 -55.36
CA LYS A 318 41.47 -3.17 -54.46
C LYS A 318 41.11 -1.71 -54.80
N MET A 319 41.09 -0.87 -53.79
CA MET A 319 41.35 0.59 -53.82
C MET A 319 40.29 1.60 -54.32
N GLU A 320 40.11 2.56 -53.42
CA GLU A 320 39.62 3.93 -53.49
C GLU A 320 40.20 4.74 -54.66
N ASP A 321 39.49 5.74 -55.18
CA ASP A 321 39.68 7.17 -54.81
C ASP A 321 38.87 8.15 -55.70
N VAL A 322 38.15 9.08 -55.03
CA VAL A 322 38.07 10.55 -55.23
C VAL A 322 37.64 11.26 -56.55
N THR A 323 36.67 12.15 -56.32
CA THR A 323 36.37 13.51 -56.89
C THR A 323 35.50 13.79 -58.13
N ALA A 324 34.47 14.60 -57.81
CA ALA A 324 34.13 15.93 -58.35
C ALA A 324 33.23 16.09 -59.60
N GLY A 325 32.20 16.92 -59.43
CA GLY A 325 31.83 17.91 -60.44
C GLY A 325 30.34 18.28 -60.58
N GLN A 326 29.99 19.50 -60.13
CA GLN A 326 28.95 20.43 -60.65
C GLN A 326 27.45 20.08 -60.39
N GLY A 327 26.54 21.02 -60.05
CA GLY A 327 26.58 22.47 -59.87
C GLY A 327 25.16 23.09 -59.80
N HIS A 328 25.07 24.31 -59.24
CA HIS A 328 23.97 25.32 -59.29
C HIS A 328 22.65 25.07 -58.52
N GLY A 329 22.02 26.04 -57.84
CA GLY A 329 22.24 27.49 -57.72
C GLY A 329 21.33 28.09 -56.62
N ALA A 330 21.65 29.33 -56.24
CA ALA A 330 21.23 30.04 -55.03
C ALA A 330 19.96 30.93 -55.15
N HIS A 331 19.48 31.39 -53.98
CA HIS A 331 18.86 32.70 -53.60
C HIS A 331 17.59 32.49 -52.72
N SER A 332 17.52 32.80 -51.43
CA SER A 332 17.82 33.98 -50.57
C SER A 332 16.61 34.89 -50.31
N ALA A 333 16.51 35.34 -49.04
CA ALA A 333 15.75 36.46 -48.44
C ALA A 333 14.35 36.09 -47.87
N SER A 334 14.13 36.05 -46.55
CA SER A 334 14.22 37.07 -45.47
C SER A 334 12.97 37.97 -45.36
N ARG A 335 12.23 37.87 -44.25
CA ARG A 335 12.15 38.93 -43.22
C ARG A 335 11.15 38.63 -42.08
N LYS A 336 11.68 38.94 -40.89
CA LYS A 336 11.06 39.30 -39.60
C LYS A 336 10.29 38.24 -38.83
#